data_AF-A0A7W7FYW0-F1
#
_entry.id   AF-A0A7W7FYW0-F1
#
_cell.length_a   1.000
_cell.length_b   1.000
_cell.length_c   1.000
_cell.angle_alpha   90.00
_cell.angle_beta   90.00
_cell.angle_gamma   90.00
#
_symmetry.space_group_name_H-M   'P 1'
#
loop_
_entity.id
_entity.type
_entity.pdbx_description
1 polymer ?
#
loop_
_entity_poly.entity_id
_entity_poly.type
_entity_poly.pdbx_seq_one_letter_code
_entity_poly.pdbx_strand_id
1 'polypeptide(L)'
;MTNDLKVDVPELIAAIYRETLGDDHLDTASDFFEAGGDSLAAFQITARLRDALGAEVPVALVFAYPSPIDLAGVLDLEPAQG
;
A
#
# COMPACT_ATOMS: atom_id res chain seq x y z
N MET A 1 25.21 8.68 -10.96
CA MET A 1 24.40 7.47 -11.16
C MET A 1 23.05 7.78 -10.54
N THR A 2 22.29 8.62 -11.24
CA THR A 2 21.07 9.25 -10.73
C THR A 2 19.98 8.21 -10.82
N ASN A 3 19.63 7.57 -9.71
CA ASN A 3 18.43 6.75 -9.68
C ASN A 3 17.28 7.71 -9.41
N ASP A 4 16.71 8.27 -10.48
CA ASP A 4 15.36 8.82 -10.51
C ASP A 4 14.40 7.69 -10.12
N LEU A 5 14.38 7.33 -8.83
CA LEU A 5 13.46 6.35 -8.25
C LEU A 5 12.08 6.99 -8.27
N LYS A 6 11.38 6.82 -9.38
CA LYS A 6 9.93 6.80 -9.33
C LYS A 6 9.58 5.71 -8.33
N VAL A 7 9.12 6.09 -7.15
CA VAL A 7 8.59 5.14 -6.17
C VAL A 7 7.46 4.40 -6.86
N ASP A 8 7.62 3.09 -7.05
CA ASP A 8 6.53 2.23 -7.48
C ASP A 8 5.57 2.09 -6.29
N VAL A 9 4.49 2.86 -6.32
CA VAL A 9 3.46 2.91 -5.27
C VAL A 9 2.92 1.51 -4.93
N PRO A 10 2.60 0.64 -5.90
CA PRO A 10 2.17 -0.73 -5.58
C PRO A 10 3.23 -1.51 -4.79
N GLU A 11 4.51 -1.34 -5.13
CA GLU A 11 5.60 -2.07 -4.47
C GLU A 11 5.88 -1.52 -3.07
N LEU A 12 5.74 -0.21 -2.88
CA LEU A 12 5.78 0.40 -1.56
C LEU A 12 4.66 -0.15 -0.66
N ILE A 13 3.43 -0.23 -1.18
CA ILE A 13 2.30 -0.79 -0.44
C ILE A 13 2.58 -2.27 -0.10
N ALA A 14 3.04 -3.05 -1.07
CA ALA A 14 3.40 -4.47 -0.87
C ALA A 14 4.49 -4.62 0.20
N ALA A 15 5.53 -3.79 0.20
CA ALA A 15 6.56 -3.79 1.24
C ALA A 15 5.97 -3.53 2.63
N ILE A 16 5.06 -2.55 2.76
CA ILE A 16 4.37 -2.26 4.03
C ILE A 16 3.49 -3.43 4.47
N TYR A 17 2.87 -4.15 3.53
CA TYR A 17 2.10 -5.36 3.83
C TYR A 17 3.01 -6.46 4.37
N ARG A 18 4.12 -6.76 3.69
CA ARG A 18 5.12 -7.75 4.13
C ARG A 18 5.60 -7.46 5.55
N GLU A 19 5.97 -6.22 5.84
CA GLU A 19 6.43 -5.82 7.17
C GLU A 19 5.35 -5.87 8.25
N THR A 20 4.09 -5.63 7.90
CA THR A 20 2.98 -5.58 8.87
C THR A 20 2.38 -6.96 9.13
N LEU A 21 2.27 -7.79 8.09
CA LEU A 21 1.72 -9.13 8.13
C LEU A 21 2.78 -10.20 8.46
N GLY A 22 4.06 -9.87 8.28
CA GLY A 22 5.18 -10.78 8.55
C GLY A 22 5.34 -11.88 7.50
N ASP A 23 4.86 -11.64 6.28
CA ASP A 23 4.99 -12.57 5.14
C ASP A 23 5.78 -11.89 4.02
N ASP A 24 7.03 -12.31 3.82
CA ASP A 24 7.93 -11.76 2.79
C ASP A 24 7.56 -12.18 1.35
N HIS A 25 6.63 -13.12 1.16
CA HIS A 25 6.20 -13.63 -0.14
C HIS A 25 5.07 -12.82 -0.78
N LEU A 26 4.55 -11.78 -0.10
CA LEU A 26 3.49 -10.95 -0.66
C LEU A 26 4.02 -10.08 -1.81
N ASP A 27 3.32 -10.16 -2.94
CA ASP A 27 3.56 -9.39 -4.14
C ASP A 27 2.53 -8.26 -4.27
N THR A 28 2.69 -7.40 -5.28
CA THR A 28 1.77 -6.28 -5.54
C THR A 28 0.33 -6.69 -5.84
N ALA A 29 0.09 -7.96 -6.17
CA ALA A 29 -1.24 -8.51 -6.44
C ALA A 29 -1.79 -9.35 -5.28
N SER A 30 -1.05 -9.50 -4.19
CA SER A 30 -1.49 -10.28 -3.03
C SER A 30 -2.66 -9.61 -2.32
N ASP A 31 -3.71 -10.38 -2.06
CA ASP A 31 -4.89 -9.92 -1.34
C ASP A 31 -4.60 -9.81 0.16
N PHE A 32 -4.96 -8.67 0.76
CA PHE A 32 -4.80 -8.37 2.18
C PHE A 32 -5.38 -9.45 3.10
N PHE A 33 -6.56 -9.97 2.78
CA PHE A 33 -7.25 -10.95 3.62
C PHE A 33 -6.68 -12.35 3.43
N GLU A 34 -6.33 -12.74 2.19
CA GLU A 34 -5.65 -14.01 1.93
C GLU A 34 -4.27 -14.07 2.61
N ALA A 35 -3.61 -12.92 2.74
CA ALA A 35 -2.36 -12.74 3.48
C ALA A 35 -2.53 -12.77 5.02
N GLY A 36 -3.75 -12.98 5.53
CA GLY A 36 -4.04 -13.04 6.97
C GLY A 36 -4.27 -11.68 7.62
N GLY A 37 -4.54 -10.64 6.82
CA GLY A 37 -4.80 -9.29 7.30
C GLY A 37 -6.09 -9.15 8.12
N ASP A 38 -5.99 -8.42 9.23
CA ASP A 38 -7.10 -8.11 10.12
C ASP A 38 -7.27 -6.59 10.34
N SER A 39 -8.27 -6.19 11.13
CA SER A 39 -8.58 -4.78 11.39
C SER A 39 -7.39 -3.98 11.96
N LEU A 40 -6.59 -4.59 12.83
CA LEU A 40 -5.42 -3.98 13.45
C LEU A 40 -4.29 -3.84 12.42
N ALA A 41 -4.06 -4.85 11.58
CA ALA A 41 -3.10 -4.76 10.49
C ALA A 41 -3.49 -3.67 9.49
N ALA A 42 -4.77 -3.57 9.11
CA ALA A 42 -5.26 -2.52 8.22
C ALA A 42 -5.04 -1.11 8.81
N PHE A 43 -5.27 -0.92 10.11
CA PHE A 43 -5.00 0.35 10.79
C PHE A 43 -3.51 0.70 10.81
N GLN A 44 -2.63 -0.28 11.03
CA GLN A 44 -1.18 -0.08 10.99
C GLN A 44 -0.68 0.26 9.57
N ILE A 45 -1.15 -0.48 8.57
CA ILE A 45 -0.83 -0.26 7.16
C ILE A 45 -1.23 1.15 6.74
N THR A 46 -2.47 1.56 7.00
CA THR A 46 -2.94 2.90 6.63
C THR A 46 -2.16 4.02 7.32
N ALA A 47 -1.75 3.83 8.57
CA ALA A 47 -0.89 4.78 9.26
C ALA A 47 0.50 4.91 8.62
N ARG A 48 1.11 3.79 8.20
CA ARG A 48 2.40 3.76 7.49
C ARG A 48 2.30 4.32 6.08
N LEU A 49 1.24 3.99 5.35
CA LEU A 49 0.98 4.52 4.01
C LEU A 49 0.82 6.03 4.03
N ARG A 50 0.15 6.58 5.04
CA ARG A 50 0.04 8.02 5.21
C ARG A 50 1.40 8.70 5.41
N ASP A 51 2.29 8.08 6.19
CA ASP A 51 3.64 8.59 6.42
C ASP A 51 4.50 8.52 5.14
N ALA A 52 4.41 7.41 4.42
CA ALA A 52 5.22 7.15 3.23
C ALA A 52 4.76 7.91 1.97
N LEU A 53 3.44 8.07 1.79
CA LEU A 53 2.85 8.71 0.61
C LEU A 53 2.48 10.17 0.85
N GLY A 54 2.40 10.62 2.10
CA GLY A 54 1.89 11.95 2.45
C GLY A 54 0.41 12.15 2.13
N ALA A 55 -0.32 11.07 1.82
CA ALA A 55 -1.73 11.07 1.46
C ALA A 55 -2.57 10.34 2.51
N GLU A 56 -3.82 10.77 2.70
CA GLU A 56 -4.73 10.06 3.59
C GLU A 56 -5.20 8.76 2.93
N VAL A 57 -4.96 7.62 3.59
CA VAL A 57 -5.44 6.30 3.14
C VAL A 57 -6.48 5.79 4.13
N PRO A 58 -7.78 5.89 3.83
CA PRO A 58 -8.83 5.33 4.66
C PRO A 58 -8.73 3.79 4.72
N VAL A 59 -8.96 3.21 5.90
CA VAL A 59 -9.06 1.74 6.06
C VAL A 59 -10.13 1.13 5.14
N ALA A 60 -11.20 1.87 4.85
CA ALA A 60 -12.22 1.43 3.91
C ALA A 60 -11.67 1.15 2.50
N LEU A 61 -10.63 1.88 2.05
CA LEU A 61 -10.00 1.61 0.76
C LEU A 61 -9.18 0.32 0.78
N VAL A 62 -8.49 0.01 1.88
CA VAL A 62 -7.78 -1.27 2.03
C VAL A 62 -8.74 -2.45 1.95
N PHE A 63 -9.96 -2.32 2.49
CA PHE A 63 -10.96 -3.38 2.38
C PHE A 63 -11.65 -3.45 1.01
N ALA A 64 -11.84 -2.31 0.34
CA ALA A 64 -12.45 -2.26 -0.98
C ALA A 64 -11.48 -2.68 -2.10
N TYR A 65 -10.19 -2.39 -1.92
CA TYR A 65 -9.09 -2.65 -2.84
C TYR A 65 -7.97 -3.36 -2.07
N PRO A 66 -8.14 -4.67 -1.79
CA PRO A 66 -7.28 -5.41 -0.88
C PRO A 66 -5.90 -5.75 -1.46
N SER A 67 -5.69 -5.55 -2.76
CA SER A 67 -4.38 -5.75 -3.38
C SER A 67 -3.60 -4.42 -3.44
N PRO A 68 -2.26 -4.44 -3.29
CA PRO A 68 -1.43 -3.25 -3.44
C PRO A 68 -1.60 -2.52 -4.78
N ILE A 69 -1.77 -3.26 -5.87
CA ILE A 69 -1.95 -2.70 -7.22
C ILE A 69 -3.31 -2.03 -7.38
N ASP A 70 -4.38 -2.61 -6.84
CA ASP A 70 -5.71 -2.01 -6.89
C ASP A 70 -5.77 -0.78 -5.96
N LEU A 71 -5.19 -0.88 -4.76
CA LEU A 71 -5.12 0.24 -3.84
C LEU A 71 -4.35 1.42 -4.45
N ALA A 72 -3.18 1.17 -5.04
CA ALA A 72 -2.42 2.21 -5.74
C ALA A 72 -3.23 2.87 -6.88
N GLY A 73 -4.06 2.10 -7.58
CA GLY A 73 -4.89 2.61 -8.68
C GLY A 73 -6.01 3.56 -8.24
N VAL A 74 -6.44 3.50 -6.99
CA VAL A 74 -7.51 4.35 -6.43
C VAL A 74 -7.03 5.45 -5.52
N LEU A 75 -5.79 5.36 -5.05
CA LEU A 75 -5.14 6.47 -4.40
C LEU A 75 -4.97 7.56 -5.43
N ASP A 76 -5.72 8.65 -5.27
CA ASP A 76 -5.59 9.89 -6.04
C ASP A 76 -4.26 10.55 -5.65
N LEU A 77 -3.18 9.93 -6.09
CA LEU A 77 -1.85 10.52 -6.08
C LEU A 77 -1.82 11.43 -7.29
N GLU A 78 -2.35 12.65 -7.10
CA GLU A 78 -2.24 13.72 -8.09
C GLU A 78 -0.85 13.64 -8.73
N PRO A 79 -0.72 13.26 -10.03
CA PRO A 79 0.55 13.37 -10.71
C PRO A 79 0.84 14.87 -10.68
N ALA A 80 1.81 15.30 -9.86
CA ALA A 80 2.15 16.71 -9.64
C ALA A 80 1.88 17.50 -10.92
N GLN A 81 0.74 18.20 -10.91
CA GLN A 81 0.06 18.65 -12.13
C GLN A 81 1.01 19.62 -12.86
N GLY A 82 1.23 19.35 -14.15
CA GLY A 82 1.92 20.26 -15.07
C GLY A 82 0.97 21.27 -15.66
#